data_AF-A0A2N5WBT1-F1
#
_entry.id   AF-A0A2N5WBT1-F1
#
_cell.length_a   1.000
_cell.length_b   1.000
_cell.length_c   1.000
_cell.angle_alpha   90.00
_cell.angle_beta   90.00
_cell.angle_gamma   90.00
#
_symmetry.space_group_name_H-M   'P 1'
#
loop_
_entity.id
_entity.type
_entity.pdbx_description
1 polymer ?
#
loop_
_entity_poly.entity_id
_entity_poly.type
_entity_poly.pdbx_seq_one_letter_code
_entity_poly.pdbx_strand_id
1 'polypeptide(L)'
;MELTDLTKEQRRELNPKILEMIESGKSEQEIYDFVLEKHPKLVYITTEKMTEYANACLTDTKKELEEEKIKHEELKQQLNDLNEYYELQKQAVSEEFKLTLDEVEEINERFKFKQWTASFPIFNIIVLCWKFKRLFRKAKI
;
A
#
# COMPACT_ATOMS: atom_id res chain seq x y z
N MET A 1 -23.10 30.40 -11.94
CA MET A 1 -22.11 29.31 -11.85
C MET A 1 -21.95 29.06 -10.37
N GLU A 2 -22.55 27.99 -9.88
CA GLU A 2 -22.55 27.61 -8.46
C GLU A 2 -21.38 26.64 -8.22
N LEU A 3 -20.95 26.47 -6.96
CA LEU A 3 -19.87 25.54 -6.58
C LEU A 3 -20.09 24.08 -7.02
N THR A 4 -21.33 23.74 -7.39
CA THR A 4 -21.74 22.48 -8.03
C THR A 4 -21.13 22.27 -9.41
N ASP A 5 -20.58 23.31 -10.04
CA ASP A 5 -20.01 23.26 -11.40
C ASP A 5 -18.54 22.79 -11.45
N LEU A 6 -17.86 22.58 -10.32
CA LEU A 6 -16.51 22.01 -10.30
C LEU A 6 -16.54 20.53 -10.72
N THR A 7 -15.64 20.14 -11.62
CA THR A 7 -15.49 18.73 -11.99
C THR A 7 -14.86 17.94 -10.84
N LYS A 8 -15.09 16.62 -10.82
CA LYS A 8 -14.50 15.72 -9.81
C LYS A 8 -12.98 15.81 -9.77
N GLU A 9 -12.34 16.03 -10.91
CA GLU A 9 -10.88 16.19 -11.04
C GLU A 9 -10.40 17.49 -10.39
N GLN A 10 -11.11 18.60 -10.61
CA GLN A 10 -10.76 19.88 -10.00
C GLN A 10 -10.88 19.82 -8.47
N ARG A 11 -11.92 19.16 -7.94
CA ARG A 11 -12.04 18.93 -6.48
C ARG A 11 -10.89 18.09 -5.92
N ARG A 12 -10.47 17.05 -6.63
CA ARG A 12 -9.34 16.20 -6.21
C ARG A 12 -8.01 16.94 -6.12
N GLU A 13 -7.78 17.91 -7.00
CA GLU A 13 -6.56 18.71 -6.96
C GLU A 13 -6.61 19.81 -5.89
N LEU A 14 -7.78 20.41 -5.68
CA LEU A 14 -7.95 21.58 -4.82
C LEU A 14 -8.06 21.20 -3.33
N ASN A 15 -8.81 20.16 -3.00
CA ASN A 15 -9.09 19.74 -1.63
C ASN A 15 -7.85 19.50 -0.75
N PRO A 16 -6.82 18.75 -1.19
CA PRO A 16 -5.63 18.53 -0.35
C PRO A 16 -4.89 19.84 -0.04
N LYS A 17 -4.84 20.78 -1.01
CA LYS A 17 -4.18 22.08 -0.82
C LYS A 17 -4.98 23.00 0.11
N ILE A 18 -6.32 22.97 0.05
CA ILE A 18 -7.17 23.70 1.00
C ILE A 18 -6.98 23.16 2.41
N LEU A 19 -6.98 21.84 2.59
CA LEU A 19 -6.77 21.21 3.89
C LEU A 19 -5.39 21.56 4.48
N GLU A 20 -4.33 21.55 3.67
CA GLU A 20 -2.98 21.98 4.06
C GLU A 20 -2.96 23.47 4.49
N MET A 21 -3.69 24.34 3.79
CA MET A 21 -3.80 25.75 4.17
C MET A 21 -4.54 25.93 5.51
N ILE A 22 -5.59 25.15 5.76
CA ILE A 22 -6.31 25.16 7.05
C ILE A 22 -5.38 24.68 8.18
N GLU A 23 -4.66 23.58 7.98
CA GLU A 23 -3.72 23.02 8.97
C GLU A 23 -2.55 23.95 9.26
N SER A 24 -2.10 24.71 8.26
CA SER A 24 -1.06 25.74 8.43
C SER A 24 -1.57 27.05 9.03
N GLY A 25 -2.86 27.11 9.41
CA GLY A 25 -3.45 28.25 10.11
C GLY A 25 -3.71 29.46 9.21
N LYS A 26 -3.84 29.25 7.89
CA LYS A 26 -4.22 30.31 6.95
C LYS A 26 -5.62 30.81 7.27
N SER A 27 -5.80 32.13 7.13
CA SER A 27 -7.11 32.75 7.31
C SER A 27 -8.08 32.29 6.22
N GLU A 28 -9.37 32.31 6.53
CA GLU A 28 -10.43 31.99 5.55
C GLU A 28 -10.32 32.83 4.28
N GLN A 29 -9.89 34.09 4.41
CA GLN A 29 -9.67 35.00 3.29
C GLN A 29 -8.52 34.54 2.38
N GLU A 30 -7.40 34.08 2.95
CA GLU A 30 -6.26 33.56 2.16
C GLU A 30 -6.63 32.27 1.42
N ILE A 31 -7.43 31.40 2.04
CA ILE A 31 -7.95 30.19 1.40
C ILE A 31 -8.90 30.57 0.27
N TYR A 32 -9.77 31.56 0.50
CA TYR A 32 -10.69 32.06 -0.50
C TYR A 32 -9.96 32.64 -1.72
N ASP A 33 -8.95 33.47 -1.48
CA ASP A 33 -8.14 34.08 -2.54
C ASP A 33 -7.39 33.01 -3.36
N PHE A 34 -6.85 31.97 -2.70
CA PHE A 34 -6.22 30.83 -3.38
C PHE A 34 -7.21 30.06 -4.27
N VAL A 35 -8.42 29.79 -3.76
CA VAL A 35 -9.48 29.10 -4.51
C VAL A 35 -9.91 29.93 -5.72
N LEU A 36 -10.05 31.24 -5.56
CA LEU A 36 -10.37 32.16 -6.66
C LEU A 36 -9.22 32.30 -7.66
N GLU A 37 -7.96 32.28 -7.23
CA GLU A 37 -6.80 32.32 -8.13
C GLU A 37 -6.75 31.08 -9.03
N LYS A 38 -7.00 29.90 -8.46
CA LYS A 38 -7.00 28.64 -9.22
C LYS A 38 -8.28 28.45 -10.03
N HIS A 39 -9.41 28.95 -9.55
CA HIS A 39 -10.71 28.81 -10.17
C HIS A 39 -11.48 30.14 -10.17
N PRO A 40 -11.09 31.10 -11.03
CA PRO A 40 -11.63 32.47 -11.04
C PRO A 40 -13.09 32.56 -11.48
N LYS A 41 -13.72 31.46 -11.89
CA LYS A 41 -15.15 31.38 -12.20
C LYS A 41 -16.03 31.18 -10.97
N LEU A 42 -15.45 30.92 -9.80
CA LEU A 42 -16.15 30.72 -8.52
C LEU A 42 -16.59 32.05 -7.85
N VAL A 43 -16.83 33.11 -8.63
CA VAL A 43 -16.97 34.53 -8.23
C VAL A 43 -18.09 34.82 -7.20
N TYR A 44 -18.92 33.85 -6.80
CA TYR A 44 -19.99 34.10 -5.83
C TYR A 44 -20.14 32.94 -4.83
N ILE A 45 -19.24 32.94 -3.85
CA ILE A 45 -19.36 32.05 -2.69
C ILE A 45 -19.42 32.95 -1.45
N THR A 46 -20.58 33.00 -0.81
CA THR A 46 -20.75 33.55 0.54
C THR A 46 -20.17 32.56 1.55
N THR A 47 -19.79 33.02 2.76
CA THR A 47 -19.16 32.19 3.81
C THR A 47 -19.95 30.91 4.11
N GLU A 48 -21.29 30.97 4.04
CA GLU A 48 -22.18 29.79 4.17
C GLU A 48 -21.93 28.74 3.08
N LYS A 49 -21.74 29.15 1.83
CA LYS A 49 -21.47 28.24 0.71
C LYS A 49 -20.06 27.62 0.79
N MET A 50 -19.09 28.30 1.43
CA MET A 50 -17.79 27.68 1.75
C MET A 50 -17.93 26.59 2.80
N THR A 51 -18.77 26.79 3.83
CA THR A 51 -19.01 25.76 4.85
C THR A 51 -19.74 24.54 4.29
N GLU A 52 -20.72 24.75 3.39
CA GLU A 52 -21.38 23.65 2.67
C GLU A 52 -20.40 22.86 1.80
N TYR A 53 -19.51 23.55 1.09
CA TYR A 53 -18.45 22.90 0.30
C TYR A 53 -17.48 22.12 1.16
N ALA A 54 -17.01 22.69 2.28
CA ALA A 54 -16.13 22.01 3.21
C ALA A 54 -16.80 20.75 3.80
N ASN A 55 -18.08 20.83 4.17
CA ASN A 55 -18.85 19.69 4.67
C ASN A 55 -19.05 18.60 3.60
N ALA A 56 -19.30 18.98 2.36
CA ALA A 56 -19.38 18.04 1.24
C ALA A 56 -18.03 17.34 1.02
N CYS A 57 -16.92 18.09 1.02
CA CYS A 57 -15.58 17.54 0.90
C CYS A 57 -15.25 16.59 2.05
N LEU A 58 -15.57 16.96 3.29
CA LEU A 58 -15.38 16.08 4.46
C LEU A 58 -16.18 14.78 4.35
N THR A 59 -17.39 14.83 3.79
CA THR A 59 -18.22 13.65 3.59
C THR A 59 -17.64 12.72 2.53
N ASP A 60 -17.20 13.29 1.40
CA ASP A 60 -16.55 12.54 0.31
C ASP A 60 -15.24 11.91 0.80
N THR A 61 -14.40 12.66 1.52
CA THR A 61 -13.14 12.16 2.08
C THR A 61 -13.38 11.06 3.13
N LYS A 62 -14.41 11.17 3.98
CA LYS A 62 -14.78 10.11 4.91
C LYS A 62 -15.19 8.82 4.19
N LYS A 63 -15.89 8.93 3.07
CA LYS A 63 -16.27 7.78 2.26
C LYS A 63 -15.06 7.12 1.60
N GLU A 64 -14.18 7.91 1.00
CA GLU A 64 -12.93 7.41 0.41
C GLU A 64 -12.03 6.74 1.48
N LEU A 65 -11.98 7.30 2.69
CA LEU A 65 -11.27 6.71 3.83
C LEU A 65 -11.84 5.34 4.23
N GLU A 66 -13.16 5.19 4.24
CA GLU A 66 -13.79 3.91 4.58
C GLU A 66 -13.55 2.85 3.48
N GLU A 67 -13.61 3.25 2.21
CA GLU A 67 -13.27 2.38 1.08
C GLU A 67 -11.78 1.95 1.12
N GLU A 68 -10.87 2.85 1.50
CA GLU A 68 -9.44 2.53 1.71
C GLU A 68 -9.22 1.55 2.87
N LYS A 69 -9.94 1.72 3.99
CA LYS A 69 -9.84 0.79 5.13
C LYS A 69 -10.26 -0.63 4.73
N ILE A 70 -11.34 -0.77 3.98
CA ILE A 70 -11.80 -2.08 3.49
C ILE A 70 -10.71 -2.73 2.62
N LYS A 71 -10.14 -1.99 1.67
CA LYS A 71 -9.03 -2.51 0.84
C LYS A 71 -7.81 -2.87 1.66
N HIS A 72 -7.50 -2.10 2.70
CA HIS A 72 -6.40 -2.40 3.59
C HIS A 72 -6.65 -3.68 4.39
N GLU A 73 -7.87 -3.91 4.87
CA GLU A 73 -8.24 -5.18 5.51
C GLU A 73 -8.19 -6.36 4.54
N GLU A 74 -8.65 -6.20 3.30
CA GLU A 74 -8.54 -7.23 2.25
C GLU A 74 -7.07 -7.58 1.95
N LEU A 75 -6.21 -6.57 1.78
CA LEU A 75 -4.77 -6.76 1.57
C LEU A 75 -4.09 -7.42 2.77
N LYS A 76 -4.50 -7.05 3.99
CA LYS A 76 -4.00 -7.69 5.21
C LYS A 76 -4.39 -9.16 5.27
N GLN A 77 -5.61 -9.51 4.85
CA GLN A 77 -6.03 -10.90 4.77
C GLN A 77 -5.23 -11.67 3.71
N GLN A 78 -5.03 -11.10 2.52
CA GLN A 78 -4.19 -11.71 1.47
C GLN A 78 -2.75 -11.94 1.94
N LEU A 79 -2.18 -11.01 2.72
CA LEU A 79 -0.85 -11.18 3.30
C LEU A 79 -0.82 -12.32 4.33
N ASN A 80 -1.85 -12.45 5.17
CA ASN A 80 -1.97 -13.56 6.11
C ASN A 80 -2.07 -14.90 5.38
N ASP A 81 -2.95 -15.01 4.38
CA ASP A 81 -3.11 -16.23 3.59
C ASP A 81 -1.80 -16.63 2.89
N LEU A 82 -1.06 -15.65 2.38
CA LEU A 82 0.24 -15.87 1.74
C LEU A 82 1.33 -16.29 2.73
N ASN A 83 1.31 -15.76 3.95
CA ASN A 83 2.21 -16.19 5.02
C ASN A 83 1.89 -17.63 5.48
N GLU A 84 0.61 -17.97 5.64
CA GLU A 84 0.20 -19.35 5.95
C GLU A 84 0.64 -20.33 4.87
N TYR A 85 0.44 -19.97 3.60
CA TYR A 85 0.94 -20.75 2.47
C TYR A 85 2.47 -20.89 2.52
N TYR A 86 3.20 -19.81 2.79
CA TYR A 86 4.66 -19.84 2.91
C TYR A 86 5.13 -20.78 4.03
N GLU A 87 4.50 -20.75 5.20
CA GLU A 87 4.85 -21.65 6.31
C GLU A 87 4.60 -23.12 5.98
N LEU A 88 3.45 -23.44 5.36
CA LEU A 88 3.16 -24.79 4.88
C LEU A 88 4.21 -25.28 3.87
N GLN A 89 4.63 -24.40 2.97
CA GLN A 89 5.66 -24.71 1.99
C GLN A 89 7.04 -24.93 2.63
N LYS A 90 7.40 -24.11 3.62
CA LYS A 90 8.64 -24.27 4.40
C LYS A 90 8.68 -25.63 5.10
N GLN A 91 7.55 -26.05 5.67
CA GLN A 91 7.40 -27.37 6.29
C GLN A 91 7.54 -28.50 5.26
N ALA A 92 6.86 -28.40 4.11
CA ALA A 92 6.97 -29.39 3.04
C ALA A 92 8.42 -29.59 2.56
N VAL A 93 9.18 -28.49 2.38
CA VAL A 93 10.61 -28.55 2.04
C VAL A 93 11.43 -29.18 3.16
N SER A 94 11.16 -28.83 4.42
CA SER A 94 11.84 -29.43 5.58
C SER A 94 11.66 -30.95 5.62
N GLU A 95 10.43 -31.43 5.38
CA GLU A 95 10.09 -32.85 5.32
C GLU A 95 10.74 -33.56 4.12
N GLU A 96 10.56 -33.02 2.90
CA GLU A 96 11.07 -33.61 1.65
C GLU A 96 12.59 -33.76 1.68
N PHE A 97 13.29 -32.71 2.15
CA PHE A 97 14.76 -32.69 2.15
C PHE A 97 15.38 -33.15 3.47
N LYS A 98 14.58 -33.49 4.49
CA LYS A 98 15.03 -33.85 5.85
C LYS A 98 15.99 -32.81 6.43
N LEU A 99 15.62 -31.54 6.29
CA LEU A 99 16.34 -30.38 6.81
C LEU A 99 15.60 -29.84 8.03
N THR A 100 16.30 -29.17 8.96
CA THR A 100 15.61 -28.42 10.01
C THR A 100 14.99 -27.15 9.43
N LEU A 101 13.95 -26.61 10.07
CA LEU A 101 13.32 -25.36 9.64
C LEU A 101 14.33 -24.19 9.59
N ASP A 102 15.27 -24.15 10.54
CA ASP A 102 16.35 -23.16 10.57
C ASP A 102 17.28 -23.27 9.36
N GLU A 103 17.58 -24.50 8.90
CA GLU A 103 18.40 -24.71 7.70
C GLU A 103 17.68 -24.28 6.42
N VAL A 104 16.36 -24.50 6.35
CA VAL A 104 15.53 -24.03 5.23
C VAL A 104 15.48 -22.51 5.19
N GLU A 105 15.40 -21.87 6.35
CA GLU A 105 15.39 -20.40 6.48
C GLU A 105 16.76 -19.79 6.16
N GLU A 106 17.85 -20.41 6.60
CA GLU A 106 19.21 -19.99 6.23
C GLU A 106 19.43 -20.07 4.72
N ILE A 107 18.92 -21.13 4.08
CA ILE A 107 18.93 -21.24 2.61
C ILE A 107 18.10 -20.09 2.02
N ASN A 108 16.87 -19.87 2.48
CA ASN A 108 16.03 -18.81 1.93
C ASN A 108 16.67 -17.40 2.06
N GLU A 109 17.23 -17.09 3.22
CA GLU A 109 17.96 -15.84 3.47
C GLU A 109 19.22 -15.70 2.60
N ARG A 110 19.99 -16.78 2.42
CA ARG A 110 21.18 -16.79 1.53
C ARG A 110 20.82 -16.59 0.07
N PHE A 111 19.62 -17.01 -0.33
CA PHE A 111 19.18 -16.96 -1.71
C PHE A 111 18.30 -15.79 -2.05
N LYS A 112 17.98 -14.88 -1.09
CA LYS A 112 17.18 -13.64 -1.23
C LYS A 112 16.98 -13.21 -2.68
N PHE A 113 16.07 -13.91 -3.35
CA PHE A 113 15.78 -13.68 -4.75
C PHE A 113 14.88 -12.46 -4.72
N LYS A 114 15.36 -11.36 -5.28
CA LYS A 114 14.75 -10.02 -5.19
C LYS A 114 13.38 -9.90 -5.87
N GLN A 115 12.75 -11.02 -6.21
CA GLN A 115 11.40 -11.09 -6.76
C GLN A 115 10.68 -12.28 -6.13
N TRP A 116 9.75 -11.94 -5.25
CA TRP A 116 8.62 -12.80 -4.93
C TRP A 116 7.83 -13.09 -6.22
N THR A 117 7.17 -14.24 -6.23
CA THR A 117 6.31 -14.82 -7.28
C THR A 117 7.04 -15.73 -8.29
N ALA A 118 6.58 -16.98 -8.36
CA ALA A 118 6.81 -17.96 -9.43
C ALA A 118 8.08 -18.83 -9.44
N SER A 119 8.79 -19.05 -8.32
CA SER A 119 10.06 -19.82 -8.35
C SER A 119 10.13 -21.00 -7.37
N PHE A 120 9.00 -21.61 -7.01
CA PHE A 120 8.97 -22.85 -6.23
C PHE A 120 9.85 -24.00 -6.80
N PRO A 121 9.82 -24.29 -8.13
CA PRO A 121 10.73 -25.28 -8.69
C PRO A 121 12.21 -24.88 -8.59
N ILE A 122 12.53 -23.58 -8.62
CA ILE A 122 13.90 -23.09 -8.50
C ILE A 122 14.40 -23.28 -7.05
N PHE A 123 13.54 -23.04 -6.05
CA PHE A 123 13.89 -23.25 -4.66
C PHE A 123 14.23 -24.72 -4.37
N ASN A 124 13.42 -25.67 -4.86
CA ASN A 124 13.71 -27.10 -4.72
C ASN A 124 15.02 -27.51 -5.42
N ILE A 125 15.31 -26.97 -6.60
CA ILE A 125 16.59 -27.20 -7.30
C ILE A 125 17.76 -26.64 -6.49
N ILE A 126 17.63 -25.45 -5.91
CA ILE A 126 18.65 -24.82 -5.07
C ILE A 126 18.92 -25.66 -3.81
N VAL A 127 17.86 -26.10 -3.12
CA VAL A 127 17.96 -26.94 -1.92
C VAL A 127 18.65 -28.26 -2.25
N LEU A 128 18.29 -28.91 -3.36
CA LEU A 128 18.98 -30.10 -3.87
C LEU A 128 20.48 -29.82 -4.09
N CYS A 129 20.82 -28.78 -4.85
CA CYS A 129 22.21 -28.42 -5.13
C CYS A 129 23.00 -28.15 -3.84
N TRP A 130 22.40 -27.52 -2.84
CA TRP A 130 23.04 -27.22 -1.56
C TRP A 130 23.29 -28.49 -0.73
N LYS A 131 22.30 -29.40 -0.67
CA LYS A 131 22.43 -30.70 0.00
C LYS A 131 23.54 -31.54 -0.63
N PHE A 132 23.58 -31.63 -1.97
CA PHE A 132 24.67 -32.30 -2.69
C PHE A 132 26.02 -31.67 -2.36
N LYS A 133 26.15 -30.34 -2.41
CA LYS A 133 27.40 -29.63 -2.08
C LYS A 133 27.88 -29.92 -0.65
N ARG A 134 26.96 -30.01 0.33
CA ARG A 134 27.29 -30.35 1.72
C ARG A 134 27.74 -31.79 1.88
N LEU A 135 27.08 -32.74 1.21
CA LEU A 135 27.48 -34.14 1.19
C LEU A 135 28.88 -34.33 0.56
N PHE A 136 29.16 -33.67 -0.56
CA PHE A 136 30.48 -33.72 -1.20
C PHE A 136 31.60 -33.07 -0.37
N ARG A 137 31.30 -32.04 0.42
CA ARG A 137 32.28 -31.47 1.37
C ARG A 137 32.58 -32.43 2.54
N LYS A 138 31.59 -33.18 3.01
CA LYS A 138 31.76 -34.18 4.07
C LYS A 138 32.44 -35.46 3.56
N ALA A 139 32.30 -35.79 2.28
CA ALA A 139 32.88 -36.99 1.66
C ALA A 139 34.35 -36.81 1.21
N LYS A 140 34.95 -35.62 1.36
CA LYS A 140 36.38 -35.40 1.14
C LYS A 140 37.16 -35.82 2.39
N ILE A 141 37.34 -37.13 2.56
CA ILE A 141 38.35 -37.78 3.40
C ILE A 141 39.20 -38.63 2.47
#